data_AF-A0A9J7DQY8-F1
#
_entry.id   AF-A0A9J7DQY8-F1
#
_cell.length_a   1.000
_cell.length_b   1.000
_cell.length_c   1.000
_cell.angle_alpha   90.00
_cell.angle_beta   90.00
_cell.angle_gamma   90.00
#
_symmetry.space_group_name_H-M   'P 1'
#
loop_
_entity.id
_entity.type
_entity.pdbx_description
1 polymer ?
#
loop_
_entity_poly.entity_id
_entity_poly.type
_entity_poly.pdbx_seq_one_letter_code
_entity_poly.pdbx_strand_id
1 'polypeptide(L)'
;MAGECQDAVNPTEAVANELLDKIILKQLHLMEEKMRCELNIETSIKNGSIHLAKSRYIMGQSSVSTARLPTESSPDFSASTICETTEEDGVKLMKVIENDAENTVNPLRWFGVLVPQNMHKAQSIFQNTINFIVECVNVQLQLNSNLKLINMLKQYIGSRKLT
;
A
#
# COMPACT_ATOMS: atom_id res chain seq x y z
N MET A 1 -48.63 -28.82 26.99
CA MET A 1 -47.56 -28.00 27.58
C MET A 1 -46.40 -28.93 27.91
N ALA A 2 -45.49 -29.13 26.96
CA ALA A 2 -44.19 -29.72 27.22
C ALA A 2 -43.20 -28.64 26.77
N GLY A 3 -42.63 -27.93 27.74
CA GLY A 3 -41.58 -26.96 27.49
C GLY A 3 -40.30 -27.72 27.21
N GLU A 4 -39.85 -27.72 25.97
CA GLU A 4 -38.49 -28.16 25.64
C GLU A 4 -37.51 -27.10 26.13
N CYS A 5 -36.68 -27.54 27.06
CA CYS A 5 -35.68 -26.74 27.73
C CYS A 5 -34.44 -26.62 26.85
N GLN A 6 -34.03 -25.36 26.64
CA GLN A 6 -32.65 -24.89 26.64
C GLN A 6 -31.73 -25.43 25.53
N ASP A 7 -31.67 -24.66 24.43
CA ASP A 7 -30.48 -24.55 23.60
C ASP A 7 -29.30 -24.09 24.47
N ALA A 8 -28.57 -25.06 25.02
CA ALA A 8 -27.31 -24.82 25.69
C ALA A 8 -26.28 -24.44 24.61
N VAL A 9 -26.25 -23.17 24.22
CA VAL A 9 -25.20 -22.61 23.38
C VAL A 9 -23.87 -22.88 24.09
N ASN A 10 -23.10 -23.81 23.54
CA ASN A 10 -21.86 -24.28 24.13
C ASN A 10 -20.92 -23.06 24.23
N PRO A 11 -20.39 -22.68 25.42
CA PRO A 11 -19.68 -21.41 25.61
C PRO A 11 -18.52 -21.20 24.64
N THR A 12 -17.90 -22.28 24.15
CA THR A 12 -16.84 -22.22 23.14
C THR A 12 -17.33 -21.83 21.74
N GLU A 13 -18.56 -22.17 21.35
CA GLU A 13 -19.15 -21.76 20.07
C GLU A 13 -19.62 -20.30 20.10
N ALA A 14 -20.22 -19.87 21.21
CA ALA A 14 -20.57 -18.46 21.42
C ALA A 14 -19.34 -17.55 21.27
N VAL A 15 -18.22 -17.94 21.89
CA VAL A 15 -16.94 -17.20 21.80
C VAL A 15 -16.40 -17.18 20.37
N ALA A 16 -16.52 -18.29 19.62
CA ALA A 16 -16.07 -18.34 18.23
C ALA A 16 -16.91 -17.44 17.31
N ASN A 17 -18.23 -17.38 17.53
CA ASN A 17 -19.13 -16.49 16.80
C ASN A 17 -18.87 -15.02 17.14
N GLU A 18 -18.68 -14.69 18.43
CA GLU A 18 -18.33 -13.32 18.85
C GLU A 18 -17.00 -12.86 18.24
N LEU A 19 -16.00 -13.75 18.20
CA LEU A 19 -14.72 -13.47 17.55
C LEU A 19 -14.89 -13.27 16.04
N LEU A 20 -15.71 -14.10 15.38
CA LEU A 20 -16.01 -13.96 13.96
C LEU A 20 -16.65 -12.60 13.66
N ASP A 21 -17.62 -12.18 14.46
CA ASP A 21 -18.27 -10.87 14.32
C ASP A 21 -17.26 -9.72 14.47
N LYS A 22 -16.39 -9.79 15.51
CA LYS A 22 -15.33 -8.80 15.71
C LYS A 22 -14.36 -8.71 14.52
N ILE A 23 -13.97 -9.84 13.94
CA ILE A 23 -13.05 -9.85 12.79
C ILE A 23 -13.75 -9.34 11.53
N ILE A 24 -15.03 -9.64 11.32
CA ILE A 24 -15.81 -9.11 10.20
C ILE A 24 -15.95 -7.59 10.31
N LEU A 25 -16.24 -7.06 11.51
CA LEU A 25 -16.26 -5.62 11.73
C LEU A 25 -14.89 -4.98 11.46
N LYS A 26 -13.80 -5.61 11.93
CA LYS A 26 -12.43 -5.17 11.62
C LYS A 26 -12.16 -5.20 10.11
N GLN A 27 -12.66 -6.21 9.39
CA GLN A 27 -12.53 -6.32 7.94
C GLN A 27 -13.19 -5.13 7.24
N LEU A 28 -14.40 -4.76 7.65
CA LEU A 28 -15.11 -3.61 7.08
C LEU A 28 -14.36 -2.30 7.33
N HIS A 29 -13.81 -2.11 8.54
CA HIS A 29 -13.01 -0.92 8.85
C HIS A 29 -11.74 -0.84 8.00
N LEU A 30 -11.00 -1.95 7.86
CA LEU A 30 -9.82 -2.02 7.01
C LEU A 30 -10.16 -1.80 5.52
N MET A 31 -11.34 -2.21 5.06
CA MET A 31 -11.80 -1.92 3.70
C MET A 31 -12.02 -0.42 3.49
N GLU A 32 -12.62 0.25 4.47
CA GLU A 32 -12.78 1.71 4.46
C GLU A 32 -11.42 2.42 4.43
N GLU A 33 -10.49 1.97 5.28
CA GLU A 33 -9.13 2.50 5.33
C GLU A 33 -8.38 2.28 4.00
N LYS A 34 -8.51 1.10 3.39
CA LYS A 34 -7.94 0.82 2.08
C LYS A 34 -8.49 1.76 1.00
N MET A 35 -9.82 1.94 0.94
CA MET A 35 -10.43 2.87 -0.02
C MET A 35 -9.91 4.29 0.17
N ARG A 36 -9.74 4.73 1.42
CA ARG A 36 -9.17 6.05 1.73
C ARG A 36 -7.72 6.18 1.26
N CYS A 37 -6.91 5.14 1.47
CA CYS A 37 -5.54 5.11 0.99
C CYS A 37 -5.48 5.20 -0.54
N GLU A 38 -6.32 4.44 -1.26
CA GLU A 38 -6.38 4.47 -2.72
C GLU A 38 -6.75 5.87 -3.25
N LEU A 39 -7.75 6.52 -2.66
CA LEU A 39 -8.12 7.90 -3.02
C LEU A 39 -6.99 8.91 -2.76
N ASN A 40 -6.24 8.73 -1.67
CA ASN A 40 -5.08 9.58 -1.36
C ASN A 40 -3.96 9.37 -2.38
N ILE A 41 -3.69 8.12 -2.79
CA ILE A 41 -2.72 7.77 -3.82
C ILE A 41 -3.12 8.41 -5.15
N GLU A 42 -4.37 8.24 -5.59
CA GLU A 42 -4.89 8.83 -6.82
C GLU A 42 -4.76 10.36 -6.84
N THR A 43 -5.14 10.99 -5.73
CA THR A 43 -5.02 12.45 -5.56
C THR A 43 -3.56 12.90 -5.64
N SER A 44 -2.65 12.18 -4.99
CA SER A 44 -1.22 12.47 -4.98
C SER A 44 -0.60 12.32 -6.38
N ILE A 45 -0.92 11.23 -7.10
CA ILE A 45 -0.48 10.98 -8.48
C ILE A 45 -0.98 12.08 -9.42
N LYS A 46 -2.26 12.46 -9.29
CA LYS A 46 -2.85 13.55 -10.07
C LYS A 46 -2.13 14.88 -9.83
N ASN A 47 -1.85 15.20 -8.56
CA ASN A 47 -1.13 16.43 -8.20
C ASN A 47 0.30 16.44 -8.76
N GLY A 48 1.04 15.34 -8.63
CA GLY A 48 2.38 15.18 -9.22
C GLY A 48 2.35 15.35 -10.74
N SER A 49 1.37 14.75 -11.40
CA SER A 49 1.17 14.84 -12.85
C SER A 49 0.85 16.25 -13.32
N ILE A 50 0.06 17.02 -12.57
CA ILE A 50 -0.21 18.44 -12.86
C ILE A 50 1.09 19.26 -12.81
N HIS A 51 1.96 19.02 -11.83
CA HIS A 51 3.25 19.70 -11.75
C HIS A 51 4.20 19.30 -12.89
N LEU A 52 4.19 18.04 -13.34
CA LEU A 52 4.90 17.65 -14.56
C LEU A 52 4.35 18.35 -15.81
N ALA A 53 3.02 18.44 -15.94
CA ALA A 53 2.38 19.15 -17.04
C ALA A 53 2.75 20.65 -17.07
N LYS A 54 2.73 21.32 -15.92
CA LYS A 54 3.21 22.70 -15.78
C LYS A 54 4.68 22.83 -16.17
N SER A 55 5.52 21.88 -15.78
CA SER A 55 6.94 21.87 -16.15
C SER A 55 7.12 21.74 -17.67
N ARG A 56 6.38 20.83 -18.32
CA ARG A 56 6.39 20.69 -19.79
C ARG A 56 5.88 21.94 -20.50
N TYR A 57 4.83 22.58 -19.99
CA TYR A 57 4.31 23.82 -20.55
C TYR A 57 5.37 24.94 -20.53
N ILE A 58 6.08 25.08 -19.41
CA ILE A 58 7.13 26.10 -19.25
C ILE A 58 8.36 25.79 -20.13
N MET A 59 8.81 24.54 -20.19
CA MET A 59 10.04 24.17 -20.91
C MET A 59 9.84 23.93 -22.41
N GLY A 60 8.60 23.71 -22.86
CA GLY A 60 8.30 23.34 -24.24
C GLY A 60 8.62 21.88 -24.58
N GLN A 61 8.48 21.55 -25.87
CA GLN A 61 8.52 20.17 -26.40
C GLN A 61 9.92 19.53 -26.47
N SER A 62 10.99 20.32 -26.43
CA SER A 62 12.38 19.90 -26.61
C SER A 62 13.24 20.04 -25.35
N SER A 63 12.62 19.86 -24.18
CA SER A 63 13.26 20.11 -22.88
C SER A 63 14.41 19.16 -22.56
N VAL A 64 14.46 17.98 -23.17
CA VAL A 64 15.54 16.99 -23.02
C VAL A 64 15.87 16.34 -24.36
N SER A 65 17.15 16.34 -24.73
CA SER A 65 17.63 15.54 -25.86
C SER A 65 17.66 14.07 -25.48
N THR A 66 17.21 13.19 -26.37
CA THR A 66 17.19 11.73 -26.18
C THR A 66 18.55 11.17 -25.73
N ALA A 67 19.66 11.82 -26.13
CA ALA A 67 21.02 11.43 -25.72
C ALA A 67 21.30 11.57 -24.21
N ARG A 68 20.46 12.29 -23.46
CA ARG A 68 20.60 12.46 -21.99
C ARG A 68 19.83 11.42 -21.18
N LEU A 69 18.94 10.67 -21.84
CA LEU A 69 18.17 9.63 -21.19
C LEU A 69 19.01 8.34 -21.15
N PRO A 70 18.97 7.59 -20.04
CA PRO A 70 19.59 6.27 -20.00
C PRO A 70 19.05 5.37 -21.13
N THR A 71 19.96 4.70 -21.82
CA THR A 71 19.68 3.68 -22.86
C THR A 71 20.17 2.31 -22.38
N GLU A 72 19.91 1.25 -23.14
CA GLU A 72 20.40 -0.11 -22.84
C GLU A 72 21.94 -0.21 -22.73
N SER A 73 22.65 0.77 -23.30
CA SER A 73 24.12 0.87 -23.21
C SER A 73 24.62 1.68 -22.00
N SER A 74 23.72 2.31 -21.25
CA SER A 74 24.05 3.09 -20.05
C SER A 74 24.37 2.17 -18.88
N PRO A 75 25.24 2.59 -17.95
CA PRO A 75 25.52 1.79 -16.75
C PRO A 75 24.26 1.63 -15.90
N ASP A 76 24.10 0.46 -15.31
CA ASP A 76 23.01 0.18 -14.39
C ASP A 76 23.11 1.07 -13.15
N PHE A 77 21.95 1.54 -12.70
CA PHE A 77 21.80 2.35 -11.50
C PHE A 77 20.78 1.73 -10.55
N SER A 78 21.01 1.89 -9.26
CA SER A 78 20.09 1.39 -8.23
C SER A 78 18.94 2.36 -7.99
N ALA A 79 17.79 1.84 -7.57
CA ALA A 79 16.67 2.65 -7.11
C ALA A 79 17.07 3.46 -5.87
N SER A 80 16.62 4.73 -5.76
CA SER A 80 16.92 5.58 -4.60
C SER A 80 16.25 5.13 -3.30
N THR A 81 15.22 4.31 -3.42
CA THR A 81 14.33 3.94 -2.34
C THR A 81 13.91 2.50 -2.54
N ILE A 82 13.95 1.72 -1.48
CA ILE A 82 13.59 0.30 -1.49
C ILE A 82 12.49 0.04 -0.46
N CYS A 83 11.83 -1.11 -0.60
CA CYS A 83 10.84 -1.58 0.34
C CYS A 83 11.42 -2.74 1.14
N GLU A 84 11.43 -2.60 2.46
CA GLU A 84 11.85 -3.65 3.37
C GLU A 84 10.63 -4.21 4.11
N THR A 85 10.67 -5.51 4.38
CA THR A 85 9.71 -6.13 5.29
C THR A 85 10.24 -6.11 6.71
N THR A 86 9.51 -5.49 7.62
CA THR A 86 9.78 -5.52 9.07
C THR A 86 8.71 -6.33 9.80
N GLU A 87 9.09 -7.05 10.85
CA GLU A 87 8.15 -7.69 11.77
C GLU A 87 8.04 -6.83 13.03
N GLU A 88 6.90 -6.19 13.25
CA GLU A 88 6.61 -5.45 14.49
C GLU A 88 5.44 -6.14 15.19
N ASP A 89 5.60 -6.47 16.48
CA ASP A 89 4.58 -7.12 17.31
C ASP A 89 3.99 -8.42 16.69
N GLY A 90 4.81 -9.16 15.94
CA GLY A 90 4.39 -10.39 15.24
C GLY A 90 3.57 -10.15 13.98
N VAL A 91 3.46 -8.90 13.51
CA VAL A 91 2.79 -8.51 12.28
C VAL A 91 3.82 -8.14 11.22
N LYS A 92 3.73 -8.80 10.06
CA LYS A 92 4.56 -8.50 8.89
C LYS A 92 4.11 -7.18 8.26
N LEU A 93 4.97 -6.18 8.28
CA LEU A 93 4.76 -4.83 7.75
C LEU A 93 5.81 -4.51 6.69
N MET A 94 5.43 -3.68 5.74
CA MET A 94 6.30 -3.13 4.70
C MET A 94 6.65 -1.69 5.08
N LYS A 95 7.91 -1.31 4.90
CA LYS A 95 8.41 0.05 5.12
C LYS A 95 9.22 0.52 3.92
N VAL A 96 9.17 1.83 3.69
CA VAL A 96 9.98 2.51 2.68
C VAL A 96 11.26 2.98 3.35
N ILE A 97 12.41 2.60 2.80
CA ILE A 97 13.71 3.03 3.29
C ILE A 97 14.54 3.60 2.13
N GLU A 98 15.42 4.54 2.45
CA GLU A 98 16.40 5.03 1.48
C GLU A 98 17.40 3.93 1.14
N ASN A 99 17.85 3.89 -0.11
CA ASN A 99 18.85 2.93 -0.55
C ASN A 99 20.26 3.54 -0.42
N ASP A 100 21.12 2.86 0.33
CA ASP A 100 22.52 3.28 0.55
C ASP A 100 23.45 2.95 -0.64
N ALA A 101 22.92 2.42 -1.74
CA ALA A 101 23.69 2.12 -2.93
C ALA A 101 24.40 3.38 -3.50
N GLU A 102 25.70 3.26 -3.71
CA GLU A 102 26.54 4.37 -4.21
C GLU A 102 26.19 4.80 -5.65
N ASN A 103 25.54 3.93 -6.44
CA ASN A 103 25.19 4.16 -7.83
C ASN A 103 23.74 4.65 -8.03
N THR A 104 23.09 5.24 -7.02
CA THR A 104 21.78 5.86 -7.20
C THR A 104 21.87 7.12 -8.06
N VAL A 105 20.85 7.36 -8.89
CA VAL A 105 20.83 8.49 -9.84
C VAL A 105 19.62 9.38 -9.56
N ASN A 106 19.83 10.70 -9.52
CA ASN A 106 18.73 11.67 -9.48
C ASN A 106 18.24 11.99 -10.91
N PRO A 107 17.02 11.58 -11.29
CA PRO A 107 16.49 11.77 -12.66
C PRO A 107 16.37 13.24 -13.09
N LEU A 108 16.27 14.18 -12.15
CA LEU A 108 16.19 15.61 -12.49
C LEU A 108 17.47 16.09 -13.19
N ARG A 109 18.62 15.46 -12.94
CA ARG A 109 19.89 15.83 -13.58
C ARG A 109 19.89 15.58 -15.09
N TRP A 110 19.02 14.69 -15.60
CA TRP A 110 18.86 14.46 -17.03
C TRP A 110 18.33 15.69 -17.77
N PHE A 111 17.65 16.60 -17.06
CA PHE A 111 17.09 17.83 -17.58
C PHE A 111 18.10 19.00 -17.56
N GLY A 112 19.35 18.77 -17.13
CA GLY A 112 20.40 19.79 -17.07
C GLY A 112 20.32 20.69 -15.84
N VAL A 113 20.93 21.87 -15.90
CA VAL A 113 21.10 22.78 -14.75
C VAL A 113 19.82 23.58 -14.45
N LEU A 114 18.97 23.80 -15.45
CA LEU A 114 17.78 24.66 -15.35
C LEU A 114 16.49 23.84 -15.23
N VAL A 115 16.35 23.12 -14.12
CA VAL A 115 15.16 22.33 -13.82
C VAL A 115 14.07 23.23 -13.22
N PRO A 116 12.84 23.25 -13.76
CA PRO A 116 11.76 24.05 -13.19
C PRO A 116 11.38 23.60 -11.77
N GLN A 117 11.00 24.55 -10.92
CA GLN A 117 10.54 24.28 -9.56
C GLN A 117 9.36 23.30 -9.49
N ASN A 118 8.47 23.34 -10.49
CA ASN A 118 7.38 22.38 -10.60
C ASN A 118 7.87 20.95 -10.76
N MET A 119 9.01 20.71 -11.44
CA MET A 119 9.55 19.36 -11.64
C MET A 119 10.16 18.81 -10.35
N HIS A 120 10.83 19.66 -9.58
CA HIS A 120 11.26 19.32 -8.21
C HIS A 120 10.05 18.98 -7.32
N LYS A 121 8.98 19.79 -7.41
CA LYS A 121 7.76 19.53 -6.64
C LYS A 121 7.10 18.21 -7.04
N ALA A 122 7.05 17.90 -8.33
CA ALA A 122 6.55 16.62 -8.82
C ALA A 122 7.37 15.44 -8.28
N GLN A 123 8.71 15.51 -8.34
CA GLN A 123 9.59 14.47 -7.77
C GLN A 123 9.29 14.22 -6.29
N SER A 124 9.23 15.29 -5.48
CA SER A 124 8.92 15.18 -4.05
C SER A 124 7.52 14.61 -3.79
N ILE A 125 6.52 14.99 -4.60
CA ILE A 125 5.17 14.41 -4.51
C ILE A 125 5.23 12.91 -4.78
N PHE A 126 5.85 12.47 -5.88
CA PHE A 126 5.93 11.04 -6.21
C PHE A 126 6.72 10.23 -5.18
N GLN A 127 7.82 10.76 -4.65
CA GLN A 127 8.56 10.13 -3.55
C GLN A 127 7.66 9.92 -2.33
N ASN A 128 6.86 10.93 -1.95
CA ASN A 128 5.89 10.78 -0.87
C ASN A 128 4.73 9.85 -1.22
N THR A 129 4.32 9.78 -2.49
CA THR A 129 3.30 8.82 -2.94
C THR A 129 3.70 7.37 -2.66
N ILE A 130 5.00 7.04 -2.77
CA ILE A 130 5.49 5.69 -2.44
C ILE A 130 5.18 5.31 -0.99
N ASN A 131 5.29 6.26 -0.04
CA ASN A 131 4.93 6.02 1.36
C ASN A 131 3.44 5.66 1.50
N PHE A 132 2.55 6.42 0.86
CA PHE A 132 1.11 6.13 0.87
C PHE A 132 0.77 4.77 0.22
N ILE A 133 1.50 4.39 -0.83
CA ILE A 133 1.34 3.07 -1.47
C ILE A 133 1.72 1.95 -0.48
N VAL A 134 2.84 2.09 0.22
CA VAL A 134 3.28 1.09 1.20
C VAL A 134 2.32 1.00 2.39
N GLU A 135 1.78 2.11 2.88
CA GLU A 135 0.71 2.12 3.87
C GLU A 135 -0.52 1.35 3.37
N CYS A 136 -0.95 1.59 2.13
CA CYS A 136 -2.06 0.86 1.51
C CYS A 136 -1.79 -0.65 1.42
N VAL A 137 -0.57 -1.04 1.05
CA VAL A 137 -0.13 -2.45 1.00
C VAL A 137 -0.22 -3.08 2.39
N ASN A 138 0.17 -2.36 3.46
CA ASN A 138 0.06 -2.86 4.83
C ASN A 138 -1.39 -3.13 5.23
N VAL A 139 -2.31 -2.22 4.90
CA VAL A 139 -3.77 -2.43 5.11
C VAL A 139 -4.24 -3.66 4.32
N GLN A 140 -3.78 -3.82 3.07
CA GLN A 140 -4.12 -4.97 2.23
C GLN A 140 -3.59 -6.30 2.80
N LEU A 141 -2.39 -6.31 3.38
CA LEU A 141 -1.84 -7.49 4.07
C LEU A 141 -2.70 -7.86 5.28
N GLN A 142 -3.18 -6.88 6.06
CA GLN A 142 -4.08 -7.12 7.17
C GLN A 142 -5.45 -7.66 6.71
N LEU A 143 -6.04 -7.08 5.66
CA LEU A 143 -7.28 -7.58 5.04
C LEU A 143 -7.18 -9.04 4.62
N ASN A 144 -6.06 -9.41 3.97
CA ASN A 144 -5.81 -10.78 3.54
C ASN A 144 -5.64 -11.74 4.73
N SER A 145 -4.99 -11.28 5.80
CA SER A 145 -4.77 -12.07 7.00
C SER A 145 -6.08 -12.32 7.75
N ASN A 146 -6.91 -11.28 7.91
CA ASN A 146 -8.24 -11.40 8.50
C ASN A 146 -9.15 -12.32 7.67
N LEU A 147 -9.10 -12.24 6.34
CA LEU A 147 -9.89 -13.13 5.48
C LEU A 147 -9.53 -14.61 5.69
N LYS A 148 -8.23 -14.92 5.81
CA LYS A 148 -7.77 -16.27 6.17
C LYS A 148 -8.33 -16.71 7.53
N LEU A 149 -8.26 -15.83 8.54
CA LEU A 149 -8.78 -16.11 9.87
C LEU A 149 -10.29 -16.34 9.89
N ILE A 150 -11.06 -15.53 9.16
CA ILE A 150 -12.51 -15.71 8.96
C ILE A 150 -12.79 -17.09 8.37
N ASN A 151 -12.05 -17.50 7.33
CA ASN A 151 -12.25 -18.80 6.70
C ASN A 151 -11.93 -19.95 7.65
N MET A 152 -10.85 -19.85 8.43
CA MET A 152 -10.49 -20.85 9.45
C MET A 152 -11.57 -20.97 10.53
N LEU A 153 -12.07 -19.85 11.06
CA LEU A 153 -13.13 -19.85 12.07
C LEU A 153 -14.44 -20.42 11.52
N LYS A 154 -14.81 -20.08 10.28
CA LYS A 154 -15.99 -20.66 9.61
C LYS A 154 -15.88 -22.17 9.44
N GLN A 155 -14.71 -22.68 9.06
CA GLN A 155 -14.47 -24.13 8.96
C GLN A 155 -14.56 -24.81 10.33
N TYR A 156 -14.01 -24.19 11.38
CA TYR A 156 -14.11 -24.71 12.75
C TYR A 156 -15.55 -24.80 13.23
N ILE A 157 -16.35 -23.73 13.04
CA ILE A 157 -17.77 -23.72 13.40
C ILE A 157 -18.56 -24.75 12.57
N GLY A 158 -18.30 -24.83 11.26
CA GLY A 158 -18.98 -25.78 10.36
C GLY A 158 -18.69 -27.25 10.69
N SER A 159 -17.44 -27.57 11.05
CA SER A 159 -17.03 -28.93 11.42
C SER A 159 -17.68 -29.39 12.74
N ARG A 160 -17.94 -28.46 13.67
CA ARG A 160 -18.61 -28.76 14.94
C ARG A 160 -20.11 -28.97 14.84
N LYS A 161 -20.78 -28.38 13.84
CA LYS A 161 -22.23 -28.58 13.61
C LYS A 161 -22.57 -29.96 13.02
N LEU A 162 -21.57 -30.69 12.54
CA LEU A 162 -21.71 -32.03 11.97
C LEU A 162 -21.42 -33.16 12.98
N THR A 163 -20.97 -32.83 14.19
CA THR A 163 -20.66 -33.77 15.27
C THR A 163 -21.65 -33.58 16.41
#